data_AF-A0A3C1RER8-F1
#
_entry.id   AF-A0A3C1RER8-F1
#
_cell.length_a   1.000
_cell.length_b   1.000
_cell.length_c   1.000
_cell.angle_alpha   90.00
_cell.angle_beta   90.00
_cell.angle_gamma   90.00
#
_symmetry.space_group_name_H-M   'P 1'
#
loop_
_entity.id
_entity.type
_entity.pdbx_description
1 polymer ?
#
loop_
_entity_poly.entity_id
_entity_poly.type
_entity_poly.pdbx_seq_one_letter_code
_entity_poly.pdbx_strand_id
1 'polypeptide(L)' 'MKYHNEITRRRTFAIISHPDAGKTTLTEKFLLFGGAIQVAGAVKSNKIKKHA' A
#
# COMPACT_ATOMS: atom_id res chain seq x y z
N MET A 1 26.39 -16.13 -0.49
CA MET A 1 25.05 -16.75 -0.30
C MET A 1 24.22 -16.58 -1.56
N LYS A 2 23.58 -17.65 -2.06
CA LYS A 2 22.77 -17.69 -3.29
C LYS A 2 21.67 -16.62 -3.40
N TYR A 3 21.23 -16.05 -2.27
CA TYR A 3 20.09 -15.13 -2.19
C TYR A 3 20.44 -13.69 -1.82
N HIS A 4 21.72 -13.30 -1.75
CA HIS A 4 22.11 -11.99 -1.22
C HIS A 4 21.48 -10.82 -1.99
N ASN A 5 21.51 -10.85 -3.33
CA ASN A 5 20.89 -9.81 -4.18
C ASN A 5 19.38 -9.71 -3.98
N GLU A 6 18.70 -10.86 -3.87
CA GLU A 6 17.26 -10.93 -3.67
C GLU A 6 16.85 -10.38 -2.28
N ILE A 7 17.62 -10.70 -1.24
CA ILE A 7 17.41 -10.18 0.11
C ILE A 7 17.55 -8.65 0.12
N THR A 8 18.61 -8.11 -0.50
CA THR A 8 18.87 -6.67 -0.55
C THR A 8 17.79 -5.87 -1.28
N ARG A 9 17.12 -6.47 -2.28
CA ARG A 9 16.04 -5.82 -3.06
C ARG A 9 14.71 -5.69 -2.29
N ARG A 10 14.43 -6.55 -1.31
CA ARG A 10 13.14 -6.57 -0.60
C ARG A 10 13.00 -5.39 0.35
N ARG A 11 11.80 -4.81 0.42
CA ARG A 11 11.41 -3.75 1.35
C ARG A 11 10.04 -4.11 1.94
N THR A 12 10.02 -4.48 3.21
CA THR A 12 8.80 -4.81 3.96
C THR A 12 8.56 -3.71 4.98
N PHE A 13 7.39 -3.07 4.94
CA PHE A 13 7.07 -1.96 5.83
C PHE A 13 5.56 -1.87 6.07
N ALA A 14 5.16 -1.07 7.06
CA ALA A 14 3.77 -0.75 7.37
C ALA A 14 3.61 0.76 7.55
N ILE A 15 2.39 1.27 7.32
CA ILE A 15 2.03 2.67 7.58
C ILE A 15 1.19 2.71 8.86
N ILE A 16 1.68 3.40 9.88
CA ILE A 16 0.94 3.67 11.13
C ILE A 16 0.57 5.15 11.18
N SER A 17 -0.67 5.46 11.52
CA SER A 17 -1.16 6.84 11.58
C SER A 17 -2.39 6.95 12.48
N HIS A 18 -2.66 8.17 12.92
CA HIS A 18 -3.95 8.53 13.52
C HIS A 18 -5.11 8.31 12.53
N PRO A 19 -6.36 8.09 13.00
CA PRO A 19 -7.55 8.15 12.15
C PRO A 19 -7.54 9.39 11.26
N ASP A 20 -8.03 9.24 10.03
CA ASP A 20 -8.16 10.30 9.02
C ASP A 20 -6.87 11.00 8.54
N ALA A 21 -5.69 10.62 9.03
CA ALA A 21 -4.39 11.15 8.58
C ALA A 21 -4.01 10.79 7.13
N GLY A 22 -4.90 10.17 6.35
CA GLY A 22 -4.68 9.90 4.94
C GLY A 22 -3.86 8.64 4.61
N LYS A 23 -3.62 7.73 5.57
CA LYS A 23 -2.93 6.44 5.32
C LYS A 23 -3.45 5.69 4.09
N THR A 24 -4.77 5.61 3.92
CA THR A 24 -5.40 4.91 2.79
C THR A 24 -5.04 5.58 1.45
N THR A 25 -5.08 6.92 1.40
CA THR A 25 -4.70 7.70 0.22
C THR A 25 -3.22 7.52 -0.13
N LEU A 26 -2.35 7.44 0.88
CA LEU A 26 -0.94 7.17 0.67
C LEU A 26 -0.71 5.75 0.13
N THR A 27 -1.39 4.73 0.69
CA THR A 27 -1.35 3.35 0.20
C THR A 27 -1.78 3.25 -1.27
N GLU A 28 -2.85 3.95 -1.67
CA GLU A 28 -3.31 3.97 -3.07
C GLU A 28 -2.23 4.49 -4.03
N LYS A 29 -1.56 5.60 -3.67
CA LYS A 29 -0.49 6.17 -4.50
C LYS A 29 0.71 5.23 -4.63
N PHE A 30 1.13 4.58 -3.54
CA PHE A 30 2.21 3.58 -3.59
C PHE A 30 1.88 2.42 -4.54
N LEU A 31 0.65 1.89 -4.45
CA LEU A 31 0.20 0.81 -5.33
C LEU A 31 0.14 1.24 -6.79
N LEU A 32 -0.32 2.47 -7.07
CA LEU A 32 -0.34 3.03 -8.42
C LEU A 32 1.08 3.15 -9.00
N PHE A 33 2.03 3.70 -8.23
CA PHE A 33 3.42 3.82 -8.67
C PHE A 33 4.11 2.45 -8.84
N GLY A 34 3.68 1.45 -8.07
CA GLY A 34 4.12 0.06 -8.23
C GLY A 34 3.43 -0.71 -9.37
N GLY A 35 2.55 -0.07 -10.16
CA GLY A 35 1.79 -0.72 -11.23
C GLY A 35 0.65 -1.63 -10.78
N ALA A 36 0.33 -1.66 -9.47
CA ALA A 36 -0.71 -2.48 -8.87
C ALA A 36 -2.10 -1.80 -8.94
N ILE A 37 -2.55 -1.46 -10.15
CA ILE A 37 -3.75 -0.63 -10.41
C ILE A 37 -5.04 -1.22 -9.79
N GLN A 38 -5.27 -2.53 -9.96
CA GLN A 38 -6.48 -3.19 -9.42
C GLN A 38 -6.52 -3.14 -7.89
N VAL A 39 -5.37 -3.36 -7.24
CA VAL A 39 -5.24 -3.32 -5.79
C VAL A 39 -5.44 -1.89 -5.28
N ALA A 40 -4.86 -0.90 -5.97
CA ALA A 40 -5.05 0.52 -5.67
C ALA A 40 -6.54 0.91 -5.70
N GLY A 41 -7.28 0.48 -6.74
CA GLY A 41 -8.73 0.72 -6.85
C GLY A 41 -9.54 0.09 -5.71
N ALA A 42 -9.22 -1.14 -5.32
CA ALA A 42 -9.90 -1.85 -4.23
C ALA A 42 -9.70 -1.18 -2.86
N VAL A 43 -8.53 -0.61 -2.59
CA VAL A 43 -8.24 0.14 -1.35
C VAL A 43 -9.18 1.35 -1.21
N LYS A 44 -9.45 2.07 -2.31
CA LYS A 44 -10.40 3.19 -2.35
C LYS A 44 -11.84 2.74 -2.07
N SER A 45 -12.29 1.69 -2.77
CA SER A 45 -13.66 1.17 -2.62
C SER A 45 -13.94 0.66 -1.19
N ASN A 46 -12.94 0.09 -0.51
CA ASN A 46 -13.08 -0.39 0.86
C ASN A 46 -13.20 0.74 1.89
N LYS A 47 -12.65 1.93 1.62
CA LYS A 47 -12.89 3.11 2.47
C LYS A 47 -14.36 3.54 2.39
N ILE A 48 -14.93 3.57 1.18
CA ILE A 48 -16.31 4.00 0.95
C ILE A 48 -17.29 3.06 1.67
N LYS A 49 -17.07 1.74 1.62
CA LYS A 49 -17.94 0.75 2.26
C LYS A 49 -17.95 0.79 3.79
N LYS A 50 -16.91 1.33 4.44
CA LYS A 50 -16.82 1.38 5.91
C LYS A 50 -17.55 2.57 6.54
N HIS A 51 -18.03 3.52 5.74
CA HIS A 51 -18.75 4.72 6.20
C HIS A 51 -20.22 4.75 5.74
N ALA A 52 -20.70 3.68 5.09
CA ALA A 52 -22.10 3.51 4.70
C ALA A 52 -22.85 2.64 5.70
#